data_AF-A0A0A5HZQ7-F1
#
_entry.id   AF-A0A0A5HZQ7-F1
#
_cell.length_a   1.000
_cell.length_b   1.000
_cell.length_c   1.000
_cell.angle_alpha   90.00
_cell.angle_beta   90.00
_cell.angle_gamma   90.00
#
_symmetry.space_group_name_H-M   'P 1'
#
loop_
_entity.id
_entity.type
_entity.pdbx_description
1 polymer ?
#
loop_
_entity_poly.entity_id
_entity_poly.type
_entity_poly.pdbx_seq_one_letter_code
_entity_poly.pdbx_strand_id
1 'polypeptide(L)'
;MHYLPCLLAKKFYFFAKLSTFQVWGVIFGPMILLAFLTPFISSINEYLVMPMFGAFFLYSIGIISARYYARKPVILTDPLAVRVTASEMGDQLGKCWGKLIELVFLFFFYFTILMCIILVFMPFLAVAYT
;
A
#
# COMPACT_ATOMS: atom_id res chain seq x y z
N MET A 1 7.30 -13.13 8.28
CA MET A 1 6.01 -12.52 7.87
C MET A 1 6.14 -11.33 6.90
N HIS A 2 7.34 -10.97 6.43
CA HIS A 2 7.55 -9.86 5.47
C HIS A 2 7.83 -10.27 4.01
N TYR A 3 7.77 -11.57 3.69
CA TYR A 3 8.21 -12.04 2.37
C TYR A 3 7.41 -11.39 1.22
N LEU A 4 6.08 -11.45 1.31
CA LEU A 4 5.17 -10.89 0.31
C LEU A 4 5.27 -9.35 0.18
N PRO A 5 5.23 -8.56 1.27
CA PRO A 5 5.38 -7.12 1.17
C PRO A 5 6.78 -6.70 0.71
N CYS A 6 7.84 -7.46 1.05
CA CYS A 6 9.19 -7.22 0.53
C CYS A 6 9.31 -7.52 -0.97
N LEU A 7 8.67 -8.59 -1.45
CA LEU A 7 8.66 -8.94 -2.87
C LEU A 7 7.95 -7.87 -3.70
N LEU A 8 6.80 -7.39 -3.22
CA LEU A 8 6.09 -6.26 -3.83
C LEU A 8 6.94 -4.98 -3.80
N ALA A 9 7.58 -4.67 -2.68
CA ALA A 9 8.46 -3.53 -2.56
C ALA A 9 9.63 -3.55 -3.56
N LYS A 10 10.20 -4.74 -3.84
CA LYS A 10 11.24 -4.92 -4.85
C LYS A 10 10.71 -4.66 -6.27
N LYS A 11 9.52 -5.16 -6.60
CA LYS A 11 8.90 -4.94 -7.92
C LYS A 11 8.56 -3.46 -8.15
N PHE A 12 8.13 -2.77 -7.11
CA PHE A 12 7.76 -1.35 -7.16
C PHE A 12 8.89 -0.42 -6.70
N TYR A 13 10.13 -0.90 -6.63
CA TYR A 13 11.28 -0.14 -6.11
C TYR A 13 11.53 1.17 -6.89
N PHE A 14 11.11 1.24 -8.15
CA PHE A 14 11.13 2.49 -8.93
C PHE A 14 10.46 3.65 -8.18
N PHE A 15 9.34 3.39 -7.49
CA PHE A 15 8.59 4.40 -6.74
C PHE A 15 9.18 4.72 -5.36
N ALA A 16 10.20 3.98 -4.90
CA ALA A 16 10.84 4.20 -3.61
C ALA A 16 11.49 5.60 -3.52
N LYS A 17 12.04 6.09 -4.64
CA LYS A 17 12.78 7.36 -4.72
C LYS A 17 11.89 8.60 -4.83
N LEU A 18 10.60 8.42 -5.10
CA LEU A 18 9.67 9.54 -5.27
C LEU A 18 9.39 10.23 -3.93
N SER A 19 9.07 11.52 -3.99
CA SER A 19 8.59 12.23 -2.81
C SER A 19 7.22 11.69 -2.38
N THR A 20 6.86 11.85 -1.10
CA THR A 20 5.54 11.42 -0.62
C THR A 20 4.40 12.09 -1.40
N PHE A 21 4.58 13.35 -1.82
CA PHE A 21 3.61 14.06 -2.65
C PHE A 21 3.49 13.46 -4.05
N GLN A 22 4.61 13.09 -4.68
CA GLN A 22 4.61 12.41 -5.98
C GLN A 22 3.94 11.03 -5.89
N VAL A 23 4.16 10.29 -4.81
CA VAL A 23 3.50 8.99 -4.58
C VAL A 23 1.99 9.15 -4.53
N TRP A 24 1.48 10.17 -3.84
CA TRP A 24 0.05 10.46 -3.83
C TRP A 24 -0.46 10.78 -5.23
N GLY A 25 0.24 11.61 -6.01
CA GLY A 25 -0.13 11.90 -7.40
C GLY A 25 -0.20 10.64 -8.27
N VAL A 26 0.75 9.72 -8.10
CA VAL A 26 0.82 8.45 -8.84
C VAL A 26 -0.29 7.47 -8.42
N ILE A 27 -0.83 7.56 -7.20
CA ILE A 27 -1.96 6.75 -6.75
C ILE A 27 -3.30 7.38 -7.18
N PHE A 28 -3.45 8.70 -7.00
CA PHE A 28 -4.69 9.42 -7.32
C PHE A 28 -4.93 9.59 -8.82
N GLY A 29 -3.88 9.78 -9.63
CA GLY A 29 -4.03 9.93 -11.08
C GLY A 29 -4.74 8.72 -11.73
N PRO A 30 -4.25 7.48 -11.53
CA PRO A 30 -4.91 6.29 -12.02
C PRO A 30 -6.30 6.07 -11.40
N MET A 31 -6.56 6.51 -10.17
CA MET A 31 -7.89 6.43 -9.55
C MET A 31 -8.92 7.28 -10.32
N ILE A 32 -8.56 8.51 -10.69
CA ILE A 32 -9.40 9.39 -11.51
C ILE A 32 -9.64 8.75 -12.88
N LEU A 33 -8.57 8.25 -13.51
CA LEU A 33 -8.65 7.57 -14.80
C LEU A 33 -9.54 6.32 -14.74
N LEU A 34 -9.47 5.55 -13.65
CA LEU A 34 -10.36 4.42 -13.38
C LEU A 34 -11.82 4.86 -13.29
N ALA A 35 -12.12 5.96 -12.59
CA ALA A 35 -13.49 6.47 -12.47
C ALA A 35 -14.10 6.81 -13.84
N PHE A 36 -13.30 7.40 -14.74
CA PHE A 36 -13.72 7.68 -16.12
C PHE A 36 -13.85 6.42 -16.98
N LEU A 37 -12.97 5.43 -16.80
CA LEU A 37 -12.99 4.18 -17.57
C LEU A 37 -14.06 3.18 -17.11
N THR A 38 -14.48 3.24 -15.85
CA THR A 38 -15.48 2.32 -15.26
C THR A 38 -16.76 2.21 -16.11
N PRO A 39 -17.45 3.30 -16.50
CA PRO A 39 -18.66 3.20 -17.32
C PRO A 39 -18.38 2.59 -18.72
N PHE A 40 -17.21 2.85 -19.30
CA PHE A 40 -16.82 2.31 -20.60
C PHE A 40 -16.50 0.80 -20.53
N ILE A 41 -15.84 0.35 -19.47
CA ILE A 41 -15.53 -1.08 -19.29
C ILE A 41 -16.81 -1.85 -18.96
N SER A 42 -17.68 -1.27 -18.13
CA SER A 42 -18.97 -1.87 -17.77
C SER A 42 -19.85 -2.10 -19.01
N SER A 43 -19.85 -1.19 -19.99
CA SER A 43 -20.63 -1.35 -21.21
C SER A 43 -20.09 -2.45 -22.16
N ILE A 44 -18.81 -2.81 -22.05
CA ILE A 44 -18.20 -3.93 -22.79
C ILE A 44 -18.47 -5.24 -22.06
N ASN A 45 -18.12 -5.29 -20.78
CA ASN A 45 -18.31 -6.44 -19.91
C ASN A 45 -18.24 -6.01 -18.44
N GLU A 46 -19.39 -6.05 -17.77
CA GLU A 46 -19.52 -5.71 -16.35
C GLU A 46 -18.60 -6.53 -15.44
N TYR A 47 -18.31 -7.79 -15.81
CA TYR A 47 -17.42 -8.67 -15.04
C TYR A 47 -15.95 -8.22 -15.02
N LEU A 48 -15.53 -7.32 -15.92
CA LEU A 48 -14.17 -6.79 -15.96
C LEU A 48 -13.93 -5.65 -14.96
N VAL A 49 -15.01 -5.05 -14.43
CA VAL A 49 -14.91 -3.91 -13.51
C VAL A 49 -14.24 -4.32 -12.20
N MET A 50 -14.64 -5.44 -11.60
CA MET A 50 -14.10 -5.90 -10.31
C MET A 50 -12.61 -6.30 -10.38
N PRO A 51 -12.15 -7.09 -11.38
CA PRO A 51 -10.73 -7.36 -11.58
C PRO A 51 -9.89 -6.10 -11.82
N MET A 52 -10.44 -5.09 -12.50
CA MET A 52 -9.75 -3.80 -12.70
C MET A 52 -9.50 -3.10 -11.35
N PHE A 53 -10.48 -3.05 -10.46
CA PHE A 53 -10.29 -2.52 -9.10
C PHE A 53 -9.28 -3.35 -8.31
N GLY A 54 -9.32 -4.69 -8.42
CA GLY A 54 -8.31 -5.58 -7.82
C GLY A 54 -6.89 -5.24 -8.27
N ALA A 55 -6.67 -5.06 -9.57
CA ALA A 55 -5.38 -4.64 -10.13
C ALA A 55 -4.92 -3.28 -9.59
N PHE A 56 -5.84 -2.32 -9.44
CA PHE A 56 -5.54 -1.02 -8.85
C PHE A 56 -5.15 -1.11 -7.37
N PHE A 57 -5.83 -1.95 -6.58
CA PHE A 57 -5.46 -2.19 -5.18
C PHE A 57 -4.06 -2.82 -5.07
N LEU A 58 -3.75 -3.81 -5.91
CA LEU A 58 -2.43 -4.45 -6.00
C LEU A 58 -1.33 -3.45 -6.40
N TYR A 59 -1.64 -2.55 -7.33
CA TYR A 59 -0.75 -1.47 -7.74
C TYR A 59 -0.47 -0.50 -6.59
N SER A 60 -1.52 -0.02 -5.93
CA SER A 60 -1.44 0.95 -4.85
C SER A 60 -0.66 0.41 -3.64
N ILE A 61 -0.95 -0.83 -3.24
CA ILE A 61 -0.25 -1.47 -2.12
C ILE A 61 1.22 -1.78 -2.46
N GLY A 62 1.52 -2.09 -3.73
CA GLY A 62 2.88 -2.25 -4.22
C GLY A 62 3.71 -0.99 -4.01
N ILE A 63 3.17 0.18 -4.38
CA ILE A 63 3.81 1.48 -4.19
C ILE A 63 3.98 1.81 -2.69
N ILE A 64 2.93 1.60 -1.90
CA ILE A 64 2.97 1.85 -0.44
C ILE A 64 4.03 0.96 0.22
N SER A 65 4.14 -0.32 -0.19
CA SER A 65 5.17 -1.23 0.31
C SER A 65 6.58 -0.78 -0.07
N ALA A 66 6.82 -0.37 -1.32
CA ALA A 66 8.11 0.15 -1.76
C ALA A 66 8.54 1.37 -0.95
N ARG A 67 7.59 2.27 -0.64
CA ARG A 67 7.84 3.43 0.21
C ARG A 67 8.08 3.05 1.65
N TYR A 68 7.31 2.12 2.21
CA TYR A 68 7.47 1.65 3.58
C TYR A 68 8.89 1.10 3.82
N TYR A 69 9.38 0.23 2.94
CA TYR A 69 10.73 -0.35 3.06
C TYR A 69 11.87 0.60 2.66
N ALA A 70 11.58 1.67 1.93
CA ALA A 70 12.57 2.69 1.56
C ALA A 70 12.69 3.84 2.57
N ARG A 71 11.85 3.87 3.62
CA ARG A 71 11.92 4.91 4.65
C ARG A 71 13.26 4.82 5.35
N LYS A 72 14.08 5.86 5.18
CA LYS A 72 15.26 6.07 5.99
C LYS A 72 14.82 6.44 7.42
N PRO A 73 15.56 6.02 8.46
CA PRO A 73 15.31 6.47 9.81
C PRO A 73 15.37 8.01 9.84
N VAL A 74 14.39 8.64 10.48
CA VAL A 74 14.37 10.09 10.68
C VAL A 74 15.49 10.41 11.66
N ILE A 75 16.58 11.00 11.17
CA ILE A 75 17.66 11.50 12.02
C ILE A 75 17.19 12.84 12.57
N LEU A 76 16.76 12.84 13.83
CA LEU A 76 16.47 14.07 14.56
C LEU A 76 17.79 14.78 14.82
N THR A 77 18.00 15.95 14.21
CA THR A 77 19.19 16.79 14.43
C THR A 77 19.01 17.78 15.58
N ASP A 78 17.80 17.92 16.12
CA ASP A 78 17.53 18.83 17.22
C ASP A 78 18.09 18.30 18.54
N PRO A 79 18.91 19.09 19.27
CA PRO A 79 19.60 18.64 20.48
C PRO A 79 18.64 18.21 21.61
N LEU A 80 17.45 18.82 21.67
CA LEU A 80 16.40 18.43 22.60
C LEU A 80 15.75 17.10 22.21
N ALA A 81 15.46 16.91 20.92
CA ALA A 81 14.88 15.68 20.41
C ALA A 81 15.85 14.50 20.56
N VAL A 82 17.16 14.73 20.34
CA VAL A 82 18.22 13.72 20.54
C VAL A 82 18.34 13.32 22.01
N ARG A 83 18.25 14.27 22.96
CA ARG A 83 18.27 13.93 24.40
C ARG A 83 17.08 13.08 24.83
N VAL A 84 15.89 13.37 24.29
CA VAL A 84 14.68 12.62 24.60
C VAL A 84 14.73 11.23 23.98
N THR A 85 15.17 11.10 22.73
CA THR A 85 15.27 9.78 22.06
C THR A 85 16.43 8.93 22.56
N ALA A 86 17.50 9.53 23.09
CA ALA A 86 18.60 8.82 23.72
C ALA A 86 18.32 8.38 25.17
N SER A 87 17.22 8.83 25.78
CA SER A 87 16.78 8.32 27.09
C SER A 87 16.22 6.90 26.97
N GLU A 88 16.31 6.10 28.03
CA GLU A 88 15.72 4.74 28.06
C GLU A 88 14.22 4.74 27.74
N MET A 89 13.48 5.76 28.19
CA MET A 89 12.07 5.97 27.85
C MET A 89 11.88 6.22 26.36
N GLY A 90 12.71 7.10 25.76
CA GLY A 90 12.65 7.42 24.34
C GLY A 90 12.98 6.23 23.43
N ASP A 91 13.97 5.41 23.81
CA ASP A 91 14.33 4.20 23.07
C ASP A 91 13.24 3.13 23.17
N GLN A 92 12.64 2.93 24.35
CA GLN A 92 11.50 2.02 24.50
C GLN A 92 10.26 2.49 23.72
N LEU A 93 9.95 3.79 23.77
CA LEU A 93 8.86 4.41 23.00
C LEU A 93 9.09 4.26 21.49
N GLY A 94 10.31 4.52 21.01
CA GLY A 94 10.67 4.37 19.61
C GLY A 94 10.53 2.93 19.11
N LYS A 95 10.95 1.95 19.91
CA LYS A 95 10.76 0.52 19.61
C LYS A 95 9.29 0.11 19.59
N CYS A 96 8.51 0.57 20.56
CA CYS A 96 7.08 0.29 20.63
C CYS A 96 6.35 0.89 19.43
N TRP A 97 6.64 2.16 19.10
CA TRP A 97 6.07 2.87 17.96
C TRP A 97 6.45 2.21 16.62
N GLY A 98 7.71 1.80 16.47
CA GLY A 98 8.16 1.07 15.28
C GLY A 98 7.39 -0.24 15.07
N LYS A 99 7.24 -1.05 16.13
CA LYS A 99 6.45 -2.29 16.09
C LYS A 99 4.98 -2.04 15.80
N LEU A 100 4.39 -0.97 16.35
CA LEU A 100 2.99 -0.64 16.14
C LEU A 100 2.74 -0.22 14.69
N ILE A 101 3.63 0.62 14.12
CA ILE A 101 3.59 0.99 12.69
C ILE A 101 3.73 -0.24 11.80
N GLU A 102 4.64 -1.15 12.14
CA GLU A 102 4.86 -2.39 11.39
C GLU A 102 3.62 -3.29 11.41
N LEU A 103 2.99 -3.45 12.57
CA LEU A 103 1.77 -4.23 12.72
C LEU A 103 0.61 -3.63 11.93
N VAL A 104 0.42 -2.31 11.99
CA VAL A 104 -0.60 -1.60 11.21
C VAL A 104 -0.34 -1.75 9.71
N PHE A 105 0.92 -1.63 9.27
CA PHE A 105 1.29 -1.83 7.88
C PHE A 105 1.00 -3.26 7.41
N LEU A 106 1.40 -4.28 8.18
CA LEU A 106 1.14 -5.68 7.85
C LEU A 106 -0.36 -5.98 7.80
N PHE A 107 -1.13 -5.50 8.78
CA PHE A 107 -2.57 -5.68 8.82
C PHE A 107 -3.24 -5.07 7.59
N PHE A 108 -2.94 -3.80 7.28
CA PHE A 108 -3.43 -3.13 6.09
C PHE A 108 -3.01 -3.88 4.83
N PHE A 109 -1.75 -4.35 4.78
CA PHE A 109 -1.21 -5.04 3.62
C PHE A 109 -1.99 -6.32 3.29
N TYR A 110 -2.16 -7.21 4.28
CA TYR A 110 -2.87 -8.46 4.08
C TYR A 110 -4.37 -8.26 3.86
N PHE A 111 -4.97 -7.27 4.52
CA PHE A 111 -6.37 -6.91 4.31
C PHE A 111 -6.64 -6.49 2.85
N THR A 112 -5.80 -5.62 2.29
CA THR A 112 -5.93 -5.21 0.89
C THR A 112 -5.68 -6.36 -0.09
N ILE A 113 -4.74 -7.26 0.20
CA ILE A 113 -4.54 -8.46 -0.63
C ILE A 113 -5.77 -9.36 -0.62
N LEU A 114 -6.36 -9.59 0.55
CA LEU A 114 -7.58 -10.37 0.67
C LEU A 114 -8.72 -9.75 -0.15
N MET A 115 -8.88 -8.42 -0.09
CA MET A 115 -9.86 -7.71 -0.93
C MET A 115 -9.56 -7.86 -2.42
N CYS A 116 -8.29 -7.79 -2.82
CA CYS A 116 -7.90 -8.01 -4.21
C CYS A 116 -8.25 -9.43 -4.69
N ILE A 117 -8.02 -10.44 -3.86
CA ILE A 117 -8.37 -11.83 -4.18
C ILE A 117 -9.89 -11.93 -4.39
N ILE A 118 -10.68 -11.41 -3.45
CA ILE A 118 -12.14 -11.44 -3.54
C ILE A 118 -12.62 -10.75 -4.83
N LEU A 119 -12.12 -9.56 -5.15
CA LEU A 119 -12.52 -8.80 -6.33
C LEU A 119 -12.19 -9.50 -7.65
N VAL A 120 -11.05 -10.20 -7.71
CA VAL A 120 -10.64 -10.96 -8.91
C VAL A 120 -11.46 -12.24 -9.07
N PHE A 121 -11.85 -12.89 -7.97
CA PHE A 121 -12.66 -14.12 -8.00
C PHE A 121 -14.16 -13.86 -8.10
N MET A 122 -14.63 -12.65 -7.76
CA MET A 122 -16.03 -12.26 -7.84
C MET A 122 -16.72 -12.56 -9.19
N PRO A 123 -16.12 -12.28 -10.37
CA PRO A 123 -16.76 -12.63 -11.63
C PRO A 123 -16.92 -14.13 -11.84
N PHE A 124 -16.01 -14.96 -11.33
CA PHE A 124 -16.14 -16.42 -11.42
C PHE A 124 -17.27 -16.95 -10.53
N LEU A 125 -17.43 -16.36 -9.34
CA LEU A 125 -18.57 -16.66 -8.48
C LEU A 125 -19.87 -16.24 -9.17
N ALA A 126 -19.93 -15.05 -9.74
CA ALA A 126 -21.12 -14.58 -10.44
C ALA A 126 -21.51 -15.52 -11.59
N VAL A 127 -20.56 -15.95 -12.43
CA VAL A 127 -20.79 -16.92 -13.51
C VAL A 127 -21.22 -18.30 -12.98
N ALA A 128 -20.76 -18.74 -11.81
CA ALA A 128 -21.16 -20.01 -11.21
C ALA A 128 -22.60 -20.00 -10.64
N TYR A 129 -23.15 -18.82 -10.37
CA TYR A 129 -24.49 -18.64 -9.77
C TYR A 129 -25.54 -18.11 -10.76
N THR A 130 -25.17 -17.80 -12.01
CA THR A 130 -26.06 -17.44 -13.13
C THR A 130 -26.25 -18.61 -14.08
#